data_AF-D3VGM5-F1
#
_entry.id   AF-D3VGM5-F1
#
_cell.length_a   1.000
_cell.length_b   1.000
_cell.length_c   1.000
_cell.angle_alpha   90.00
_cell.angle_beta   90.00
_cell.angle_gamma   90.00
#
_symmetry.space_group_name_H-M   'P 1'
#
loop_
_entity.id
_entity.type
_entity.pdbx_description
1 polymer ?
#
loop_
_entity_poly.entity_id
_entity_poly.type
_entity_poly.pdbx_seq_one_letter_code
_entity_poly.pdbx_strand_id
1 'polypeptide(L)'
;MEIRLKKPINRKLIGQEWENIQHIICSLSRKATQQSTVIKKLSNDKRNNRTLLALHEYDRLIKCLYLLEYIDNKTLRQFVQQALNRGEAYHQLRRAIASVNGNQFRGGSDYQIEQWNDCARLIANCIIYYNSALLSALIEKCQDEDNQKAVNQIAGFSPVAWRHIQLSGNYVFGNRDGLLNLYNMLERVDPLVNIETEELAA
;
A
#
# COMPACT_ATOMS: atom_id res chain seq x y z
N MET A 1 26.19 3.60 -24.59
CA MET A 1 25.96 2.30 -23.92
C MET A 1 24.70 1.71 -24.54
N GLU A 2 24.78 0.60 -25.28
CA GLU A 2 23.58 -0.01 -25.89
C GLU A 2 22.87 -0.91 -24.87
N ILE A 3 21.61 -0.61 -24.57
CA ILE A 3 20.77 -1.42 -23.70
C ILE A 3 20.18 -2.56 -24.53
N ARG A 4 20.49 -3.82 -24.18
CA ARG A 4 19.98 -5.02 -24.86
C ARG A 4 19.41 -6.00 -23.86
N LEU A 5 18.33 -6.69 -24.24
CA LEU A 5 17.74 -7.76 -23.43
C LEU A 5 18.64 -9.00 -23.43
N LYS A 6 18.88 -9.59 -22.26
CA LYS A 6 19.67 -10.82 -22.10
C LYS A 6 19.11 -12.00 -22.90
N LYS A 7 17.78 -12.09 -22.99
CA LYS A 7 17.09 -13.04 -23.87
C LYS A 7 16.24 -12.23 -24.85
N PRO A 8 16.24 -12.53 -26.16
CA PRO A 8 15.33 -11.86 -27.08
C PRO A 8 13.87 -12.21 -26.74
N ILE A 9 12.93 -11.35 -27.14
CA ILE A 9 11.49 -11.62 -27.02
C ILE A 9 11.07 -12.44 -28.23
N ASN A 10 10.34 -13.54 -28.02
CA ASN A 10 9.86 -14.38 -29.11
C ASN A 10 8.60 -13.78 -29.76
N ARG A 11 8.79 -12.75 -30.59
CA ARG A 11 7.72 -12.07 -31.32
C ARG A 11 6.94 -13.00 -32.27
N LYS A 12 7.60 -14.03 -32.81
CA LYS A 12 6.96 -15.02 -33.69
C LYS A 12 5.90 -15.82 -32.95
N LEU A 13 6.22 -16.28 -31.74
CA LEU A 13 5.27 -17.02 -30.90
C LEU A 13 4.06 -16.16 -30.51
N ILE A 14 4.29 -14.89 -30.16
CA ILE A 14 3.22 -13.93 -29.87
C ILE A 14 2.31 -13.77 -31.09
N GLY A 15 2.89 -13.56 -32.29
CA GLY A 15 2.13 -13.40 -33.52
C GLY A 15 1.31 -14.63 -33.91
N GLN A 16 1.86 -15.83 -33.70
CA GLN A 16 1.17 -17.10 -33.99
C GLN A 16 -0.04 -17.37 -33.10
N GLU A 17 -0.05 -16.84 -31.87
CA GLU A 17 -1.11 -17.05 -30.87
C GLU A 17 -1.90 -15.78 -30.58
N TRP A 18 -1.71 -14.71 -31.37
CA TRP A 18 -2.25 -13.39 -31.08
C TRP A 18 -3.78 -13.38 -30.97
N GLU A 19 -4.44 -14.09 -31.88
CA GLU A 19 -5.91 -14.23 -31.89
C GLU A 19 -6.42 -14.89 -30.60
N ASN A 20 -5.74 -15.94 -30.12
CA ASN A 20 -6.08 -16.61 -28.86
C ASN A 20 -5.87 -15.68 -27.65
N ILE A 21 -4.78 -14.90 -27.64
CA ILE A 21 -4.51 -13.90 -26.61
C ILE A 21 -5.63 -12.84 -26.58
N GLN A 22 -6.01 -12.30 -27.75
CA GLN A 22 -7.09 -11.33 -27.87
C GLN A 22 -8.43 -11.92 -27.41
N HIS A 23 -8.76 -13.15 -27.81
CA HIS A 23 -9.97 -13.85 -27.37
C HIS A 23 -10.04 -13.99 -25.85
N ILE A 24 -8.93 -14.37 -25.21
CA ILE A 24 -8.86 -14.47 -23.75
C ILE A 24 -9.08 -13.10 -23.11
N ILE A 25 -8.40 -12.06 -23.57
CA ILE A 25 -8.53 -10.70 -23.03
C ILE A 25 -9.96 -10.17 -23.22
N CYS A 26 -10.55 -10.32 -24.39
CA CYS A 26 -11.93 -9.92 -24.67
C CYS A 26 -12.93 -10.68 -23.79
N SER A 27 -12.75 -11.98 -23.62
CA SER A 27 -13.63 -12.80 -22.77
C SER A 27 -13.59 -12.36 -21.30
N LEU A 28 -12.39 -12.05 -20.80
CA LEU A 28 -12.20 -11.53 -19.44
C LEU A 28 -12.76 -10.11 -19.28
N SER A 29 -12.48 -9.23 -20.23
CA SER A 29 -12.98 -7.84 -20.24
C SER A 29 -14.51 -7.79 -20.24
N ARG A 30 -15.16 -8.68 -21.00
CA ARG A 30 -16.62 -8.80 -21.07
C ARG A 30 -17.23 -9.58 -19.90
N LYS A 31 -16.41 -10.06 -18.96
CA LYS A 31 -16.83 -10.94 -17.86
C LYS A 31 -17.60 -12.20 -18.35
N ALA A 32 -17.34 -12.63 -19.58
CA ALA A 32 -17.96 -13.81 -20.18
C ALA A 32 -17.41 -15.12 -19.58
N THR A 33 -16.25 -15.05 -18.92
CA THR A 33 -15.63 -16.16 -18.21
C THR A 33 -14.91 -15.65 -16.96
N GLN A 34 -14.68 -16.54 -15.98
CA GLN A 34 -13.89 -16.24 -14.80
C GLN A 34 -12.40 -16.47 -15.06
N GLN A 35 -11.55 -15.63 -14.43
CA GLN A 35 -10.09 -15.77 -14.49
C GLN A 35 -9.62 -17.15 -14.02
N SER A 36 -10.24 -17.68 -12.95
CA SER A 36 -9.94 -19.00 -12.40
C SER A 36 -10.13 -20.11 -13.44
N THR A 37 -11.19 -20.03 -14.26
CA THR A 37 -11.47 -20.99 -15.34
C THR A 37 -10.43 -20.92 -16.45
N VAL A 38 -10.04 -19.70 -16.86
CA VAL A 38 -8.99 -19.50 -17.88
C VAL A 38 -7.66 -20.06 -17.40
N ILE A 39 -7.26 -19.74 -16.17
CA ILE A 39 -6.01 -20.24 -15.58
C ILE A 39 -6.02 -21.77 -15.50
N LYS A 40 -7.10 -22.37 -14.98
CA LYS A 40 -7.23 -23.84 -14.95
C LYS A 40 -7.10 -24.43 -16.35
N LYS A 41 -7.76 -23.86 -17.36
CA LYS A 41 -7.69 -24.36 -18.74
C LYS A 41 -6.29 -24.25 -19.34
N LEU A 42 -5.60 -23.13 -19.12
CA LEU A 42 -4.25 -22.92 -19.62
C LEU A 42 -3.22 -23.83 -18.93
N SER A 43 -3.40 -24.09 -17.64
CA SER A 43 -2.45 -24.85 -16.80
C SER A 43 -2.70 -26.36 -16.76
N ASN A 44 -3.89 -26.85 -17.13
CA ASN A 44 -4.23 -28.28 -17.07
C ASN A 44 -3.65 -29.10 -18.24
N ASP A 45 -3.17 -28.43 -19.30
CA ASP A 45 -2.67 -29.14 -20.47
C ASP A 45 -1.26 -29.70 -20.20
N LYS A 46 -1.14 -31.04 -20.17
CA LYS A 46 0.09 -31.78 -19.81
C LYS A 46 1.26 -31.55 -20.77
N ARG A 47 1.05 -30.79 -21.86
CA ARG A 47 2.08 -30.39 -22.82
C ARG A 47 2.02 -28.89 -23.03
N ASN A 48 2.95 -28.16 -22.40
CA ASN A 48 3.49 -26.87 -22.82
C ASN A 48 2.51 -26.02 -23.66
N ASN A 49 1.45 -25.52 -23.03
CA ASN A 49 0.40 -24.79 -23.72
C ASN A 49 0.99 -23.60 -24.50
N ARG A 50 0.91 -23.66 -25.83
CA ARG A 50 1.54 -22.68 -26.72
C ARG A 50 0.98 -21.28 -26.49
N THR A 51 -0.33 -21.16 -26.21
CA THR A 51 -0.99 -19.90 -25.86
C THR A 51 -0.49 -19.36 -24.52
N LEU A 52 -0.28 -20.21 -23.52
CA LEU A 52 0.30 -19.79 -22.23
C LEU A 52 1.74 -19.28 -22.39
N LEU A 53 2.56 -19.96 -23.19
CA LEU A 53 3.92 -19.49 -23.51
C LEU A 53 3.90 -18.17 -24.28
N ALA A 54 2.98 -18.00 -25.23
CA ALA A 54 2.81 -16.74 -25.95
C ALA A 54 2.36 -15.60 -25.03
N LEU A 55 1.44 -15.87 -24.08
CA LEU A 55 1.03 -14.93 -23.03
C LEU A 55 2.21 -14.52 -22.15
N HIS A 56 3.09 -15.45 -21.77
CA HIS A 56 4.29 -15.12 -21.00
C HIS A 56 5.28 -14.25 -21.79
N GLU A 57 5.52 -14.53 -23.07
CA GLU A 57 6.37 -13.69 -23.91
C GLU A 57 5.75 -12.31 -24.17
N TYR A 58 4.42 -12.24 -24.30
CA TYR A 58 3.70 -10.97 -24.40
C TYR A 58 3.79 -10.14 -23.10
N ASP A 59 3.53 -10.74 -21.93
CA ASP A 59 3.71 -10.10 -20.63
C ASP A 59 5.14 -9.60 -20.45
N ARG A 60 6.13 -10.38 -20.88
CA ARG A 60 7.54 -9.99 -20.84
C ARG A 60 7.85 -8.77 -21.72
N LEU A 61 7.22 -8.65 -22.89
CA LEU A 61 7.32 -7.45 -23.73
C LEU A 61 6.77 -6.22 -23.02
N ILE A 62 5.56 -6.32 -22.45
CA ILE A 62 4.92 -5.22 -21.73
C ILE A 62 5.76 -4.81 -20.51
N LYS A 63 6.26 -5.77 -19.73
CA LYS A 63 7.16 -5.52 -18.60
C LYS A 63 8.46 -4.83 -19.02
N CYS A 64 9.03 -5.20 -20.17
CA CYS A 64 10.22 -4.53 -20.68
C CYS A 64 9.93 -3.06 -21.03
N LEU A 65 8.82 -2.78 -21.72
CA LEU A 65 8.41 -1.41 -22.04
C LEU A 65 8.20 -0.58 -20.77
N TYR A 66 7.45 -1.13 -19.80
CA TYR A 66 7.24 -0.48 -18.51
C TYR A 66 8.56 -0.22 -17.77
N LEU A 67 9.49 -1.18 -17.74
CA LEU A 67 10.77 -1.01 -17.06
C LEU A 67 11.64 0.08 -17.71
N LEU A 68 11.65 0.15 -19.05
CA LEU A 68 12.36 1.20 -19.78
C LEU A 68 11.77 2.57 -19.46
N GLU A 69 10.44 2.70 -19.47
CA GLU A 69 9.75 3.93 -19.08
C GLU A 69 10.04 4.29 -17.62
N TYR A 70 10.02 3.32 -16.71
CA TYR A 70 10.34 3.51 -15.30
C TYR A 70 11.77 4.02 -15.08
N ILE A 71 12.75 3.51 -15.83
CA ILE A 71 14.16 3.95 -15.72
C ILE A 71 14.35 5.38 -16.27
N ASP A 72 13.57 5.79 -17.25
CA ASP A 72 13.71 7.12 -17.87
C ASP A 72 12.89 8.19 -17.13
N ASN A 73 11.66 7.85 -16.72
CA ASN A 73 10.70 8.80 -16.16
C ASN A 73 10.81 8.93 -14.63
N LYS A 74 11.40 10.03 -14.15
CA LYS A 74 11.52 10.35 -12.71
C LYS A 74 10.16 10.45 -12.02
N THR A 75 9.18 11.07 -12.65
CA THR A 75 7.83 11.26 -12.08
C THR A 75 7.15 9.93 -11.84
N LEU A 76 7.23 9.01 -12.81
CA LEU A 76 6.73 7.63 -12.67
C LEU A 76 7.40 6.92 -11.49
N ARG A 77 8.73 7.02 -11.36
CA ARG A 77 9.44 6.42 -10.20
C ARG A 77 8.98 6.97 -8.87
N GLN A 78 8.83 8.29 -8.76
CA GLN A 78 8.39 8.93 -7.53
C GLN A 78 6.99 8.47 -7.14
N PHE A 79 6.07 8.42 -8.10
CA PHE A 79 4.71 7.92 -7.87
C PHE A 79 4.71 6.46 -7.39
N VAL A 80 5.45 5.58 -8.08
CA VAL A 80 5.57 4.17 -7.70
C VAL A 80 6.17 4.02 -6.29
N GLN A 81 7.25 4.76 -5.99
CA GLN A 81 7.88 4.71 -4.68
C GLN A 81 6.94 5.20 -3.58
N GLN A 82 6.18 6.26 -3.81
CA GLN A 82 5.17 6.74 -2.86
C GLN A 82 4.10 5.68 -2.59
N ALA A 83 3.61 5.01 -3.63
CA ALA A 83 2.63 3.93 -3.47
C ALA A 83 3.21 2.74 -2.69
N LEU A 84 4.45 2.34 -2.99
CA LEU A 84 5.17 1.28 -2.25
C LEU A 84 5.38 1.65 -0.78
N ASN A 85 5.82 2.87 -0.51
CA ASN A 85 6.05 3.37 0.85
C ASN A 85 4.76 3.33 1.70
N ARG A 86 3.59 3.64 1.11
CA ARG A 86 2.30 3.53 1.81
C ARG A 86 1.99 2.08 2.18
N GLY A 87 2.18 1.15 1.24
CA GLY A 87 1.98 -0.29 1.48
C GLY A 87 2.93 -0.81 2.55
N GLU A 88 4.22 -0.45 2.47
CA GLU A 88 5.21 -0.86 3.46
C GLU A 88 4.92 -0.29 4.85
N ALA A 89 4.56 0.99 4.96
CA ALA A 89 4.15 1.60 6.22
C ALA A 89 2.94 0.88 6.84
N TYR A 90 1.95 0.52 6.02
CA TYR A 90 0.80 -0.26 6.48
C TYR A 90 1.21 -1.65 6.97
N HIS A 91 2.12 -2.33 6.25
CA HIS A 91 2.64 -3.62 6.69
C HIS A 91 3.48 -3.51 7.98
N GLN A 92 4.24 -2.44 8.15
CA GLN A 92 4.96 -2.15 9.41
C GLN A 92 3.97 -1.94 10.56
N LEU A 93 2.90 -1.16 10.36
CA LEU A 93 1.81 -0.99 11.33
C LEU A 93 1.16 -2.33 11.70
N ARG A 94 0.79 -3.15 10.71
CA ARG A 94 0.21 -4.49 10.97
C ARG A 94 1.14 -5.37 11.78
N ARG A 95 2.45 -5.35 11.51
CA ARG A 95 3.46 -6.08 12.30
C ARG A 95 3.53 -5.56 13.73
N ALA A 96 3.45 -4.25 13.94
CA ALA A 96 3.43 -3.67 15.28
C ALA A 96 2.20 -4.11 16.08
N ILE A 97 1.00 -4.04 15.48
CA ILE A 97 -0.25 -4.53 16.09
C ILE A 97 -0.14 -6.01 16.47
N ALA A 98 0.44 -6.82 15.58
CA ALA A 98 0.65 -8.25 15.83
C ALA A 98 1.59 -8.51 17.02
N SER A 99 2.62 -7.67 17.18
CA SER A 99 3.65 -7.85 18.18
C SER A 99 3.20 -7.61 19.62
N VAL A 100 2.15 -6.82 19.84
CA VAL A 100 1.61 -6.51 21.18
C VAL A 100 1.13 -7.76 21.92
N ASN A 101 0.62 -8.76 21.19
CA ASN A 101 0.19 -10.04 21.76
C ASN A 101 1.31 -11.12 21.69
N GLY A 102 2.58 -10.69 21.70
CA GLY A 102 3.73 -11.58 21.82
C GLY A 102 4.10 -12.35 20.55
N ASN A 103 3.70 -11.87 19.36
CA ASN A 103 3.94 -12.52 18.06
C ASN A 103 3.41 -13.98 17.95
N GLN A 104 2.63 -14.46 18.91
CA GLN A 104 2.07 -15.80 18.86
C GLN A 104 0.77 -15.76 18.07
N PHE A 105 0.79 -16.32 16.86
CA PHE A 105 -0.42 -16.69 16.12
C PHE A 105 -1.24 -17.66 17.00
N ARG A 106 -2.22 -17.14 17.73
CA ARG A 106 -3.18 -17.96 18.45
C ARG A 106 -4.27 -18.39 17.47
N GLY A 107 -3.96 -19.40 16.68
CA GLY A 107 -4.90 -20.00 15.75
C GLY A 107 -4.36 -21.32 15.23
N GLY A 108 -5.01 -22.43 15.58
CA GLY A 108 -4.68 -23.75 15.03
C GLY A 108 -5.40 -24.06 13.71
N SER A 109 -6.32 -23.19 13.30
CA SER A 109 -7.20 -23.35 12.14
C SER A 109 -7.20 -22.10 11.26
N ASP A 110 -7.35 -22.28 9.94
CA ASP A 110 -7.40 -21.20 8.93
C ASP A 110 -8.43 -20.13 9.28
N TYR A 111 -9.59 -20.52 9.83
CA TYR A 111 -10.64 -19.59 10.24
C TYR A 111 -10.19 -18.64 11.36
N GLN A 112 -9.42 -19.13 12.33
CA GLN A 112 -8.92 -18.29 13.42
C GLN A 112 -7.85 -17.31 12.93
N ILE A 113 -7.04 -17.74 11.94
CA ILE A 113 -6.06 -16.87 11.28
C ILE A 113 -6.76 -15.76 10.51
N GLU A 114 -7.83 -16.08 9.79
CA GLU A 114 -8.66 -15.10 9.07
C GLU A 114 -9.28 -14.08 10.03
N GLN A 115 -9.94 -14.55 11.10
CA GLN A 115 -10.54 -13.68 12.11
C GLN A 115 -9.50 -12.74 12.75
N TRP A 116 -8.31 -13.26 13.08
CA TRP A 116 -7.24 -12.45 13.63
C TRP A 116 -6.74 -11.39 12.63
N ASN A 117 -6.61 -11.77 11.35
CA ASN A 117 -6.24 -10.83 10.29
C ASN A 117 -7.26 -9.70 10.14
N ASP A 118 -8.55 -10.01 10.22
CA ASP A 118 -9.63 -9.03 10.16
C ASP A 118 -9.62 -8.08 11.35
N CYS A 119 -9.44 -8.59 12.58
CA CYS A 119 -9.28 -7.75 13.76
C CYS A 119 -8.06 -6.83 13.65
N ALA A 120 -6.91 -7.34 13.20
CA ALA A 120 -5.71 -6.53 13.00
C ALA A 120 -5.91 -5.45 11.93
N ARG A 121 -6.65 -5.76 10.86
CA ARG A 121 -7.04 -4.80 9.82
C ARG A 121 -7.95 -3.71 10.38
N LEU A 122 -8.94 -4.08 11.20
CA LEU A 122 -9.83 -3.13 11.84
C LEU A 122 -9.07 -2.15 12.73
N ILE A 123 -8.16 -2.65 13.59
CA ILE A 123 -7.33 -1.80 14.46
C ILE A 123 -6.45 -0.85 13.63
N ALA A 124 -5.80 -1.36 12.57
CA ALA A 124 -5.00 -0.53 11.68
C ALA A 124 -5.83 0.60 11.04
N ASN A 125 -7.04 0.29 10.59
CA ASN A 125 -7.96 1.29 10.03
C ASN A 125 -8.39 2.34 11.07
N CYS A 126 -8.66 1.93 12.31
CA CYS A 126 -8.98 2.87 13.39
C CYS A 126 -7.82 3.84 13.67
N ILE A 127 -6.58 3.33 13.70
CA ILE A 127 -5.37 4.16 13.86
C ILE A 127 -5.22 5.15 12.70
N ILE A 128 -5.36 4.66 11.46
CA ILE A 128 -5.26 5.50 10.27
C ILE A 128 -6.34 6.57 10.28
N TYR A 129 -7.57 6.21 10.63
CA TYR A 129 -8.67 7.16 10.76
C TYR A 129 -8.37 8.22 11.81
N TYR A 130 -7.95 7.81 13.01
CA TYR A 130 -7.59 8.72 14.09
C TYR A 130 -6.52 9.74 13.65
N ASN A 131 -5.43 9.25 13.05
CA ASN A 131 -4.38 10.12 12.53
C ASN A 131 -4.87 11.03 11.41
N SER A 132 -5.71 10.52 10.51
CA SER A 132 -6.26 11.32 9.41
C SER A 132 -7.16 12.43 9.93
N ALA A 133 -8.00 12.15 10.93
CA ALA A 133 -8.85 13.14 11.58
C ALA A 133 -8.01 14.21 12.29
N LEU A 134 -6.94 13.80 13.00
CA LEU A 134 -6.02 14.72 13.65
C LEU A 134 -5.30 15.64 12.64
N LEU A 135 -4.74 15.06 11.57
CA LEU A 135 -4.06 15.82 10.53
C LEU A 135 -5.02 16.77 9.80
N SER A 136 -6.28 16.35 9.56
CA SER A 136 -7.29 17.19 8.92
C SER A 136 -7.63 18.41 9.80
N ALA A 137 -7.87 18.18 11.09
CA ALA A 137 -8.15 19.27 12.03
C ALA A 137 -6.95 20.22 12.22
N LEU A 138 -5.71 19.70 12.15
CA LEU A 138 -4.51 20.55 12.13
C LEU A 138 -4.44 21.42 10.87
N ILE A 139 -4.79 20.86 9.71
CA ILE A 139 -4.84 21.62 8.45
C ILE A 139 -5.87 22.75 8.55
N GLU A 140 -7.08 22.45 9.03
CA GLU A 140 -8.15 23.44 9.22
C GLU A 140 -7.68 24.59 10.13
N LYS A 141 -7.09 24.27 11.29
CA LYS A 141 -6.54 25.28 12.20
C LYS A 141 -5.46 26.15 11.53
N CYS A 142 -4.53 25.54 10.79
CA CYS A 142 -3.47 26.29 10.10
C CYS A 142 -4.00 27.17 8.95
N GLN A 143 -5.12 26.77 8.32
CA GLN A 143 -5.80 27.58 7.31
C GLN A 143 -6.48 28.80 7.94
N ASP A 144 -7.12 28.64 9.09
CA ASP A 144 -7.71 29.74 9.85
C ASP A 144 -6.66 30.78 10.30
N GLU A 145 -5.43 30.34 10.53
CA GLU A 145 -4.27 31.17 10.88
C GLU A 145 -3.49 31.71 9.66
N ASP A 146 -3.97 31.48 8.42
CA ASP A 146 -3.33 31.84 7.14
C ASP A 146 -1.88 31.32 6.98
N ASN A 147 -1.55 30.20 7.63
CA ASN A 147 -0.22 29.61 7.64
C ASN A 147 -0.05 28.54 6.56
N GLN A 148 0.07 28.98 5.30
CA GLN A 148 0.17 28.09 4.15
C GLN A 148 1.42 27.19 4.15
N LYS A 149 2.49 27.58 4.86
CA LYS A 149 3.69 26.76 5.01
C LYS A 149 3.40 25.51 5.84
N ALA A 150 2.74 25.67 6.98
CA ALA A 150 2.36 24.55 7.85
C ALA A 150 1.38 23.59 7.14
N VAL A 151 0.39 24.13 6.42
CA VAL A 151 -0.56 23.32 5.63
C VAL A 151 0.15 22.41 4.63
N ASN A 152 1.10 22.95 3.86
CA ASN A 152 1.84 22.17 2.86
C ASN A 152 2.71 21.07 3.49
N GLN A 153 3.27 21.31 4.68
CA GLN A 153 4.06 20.32 5.41
C GLN A 153 3.18 19.19 5.96
N ILE A 154 2.07 19.54 6.63
CA ILE A 154 1.14 18.58 7.22
C ILE A 154 0.50 17.71 6.14
N ALA A 155 0.18 18.27 4.97
CA ALA A 155 -0.33 17.53 3.82
C ALA A 155 0.63 16.43 3.31
N GLY A 156 1.92 16.55 3.59
CA GLY A 156 2.93 15.54 3.27
C GLY A 156 3.01 14.38 4.27
N PHE A 157 2.38 14.49 5.44
CA PHE A 157 2.47 13.49 6.49
C PHE A 157 1.64 12.24 6.18
N SER A 158 2.19 11.08 6.53
CA SER A 158 1.50 9.81 6.36
C SER A 158 0.57 9.54 7.55
N PRO A 159 -0.73 9.29 7.33
CA PRO A 159 -1.66 8.93 8.39
C PRO A 159 -1.42 7.52 8.95
N VAL A 160 -0.45 6.77 8.40
CA VAL A 160 -0.12 5.40 8.84
C VAL A 160 0.91 5.41 9.99
N ALA A 161 1.43 6.57 10.38
CA ALA A 161 2.34 6.69 11.51
C ALA A 161 1.71 6.14 12.81
N TRP A 162 2.46 5.38 13.60
CA TRP A 162 1.91 4.73 14.80
C TRP A 162 2.85 4.73 16.01
N ARG A 163 4.08 5.22 15.86
CA ARG A 163 5.06 5.26 16.95
C ARG A 163 4.59 6.13 18.13
N HIS A 164 3.72 7.11 17.89
CA HIS A 164 3.11 7.94 18.92
C HIS A 164 1.94 7.27 19.64
N ILE A 165 1.51 6.07 19.22
CA ILE A 165 0.38 5.34 19.79
C ILE A 165 0.91 4.20 20.66
N GLN A 166 0.54 4.21 21.94
CA GLN A 166 0.82 3.10 22.85
C GLN A 166 -0.11 1.92 22.56
N LEU A 167 0.32 1.00 21.70
CA LEU A 167 -0.51 -0.13 21.26
C LEU A 167 -0.81 -1.15 22.38
N SER A 168 0.03 -1.23 23.41
CA SER A 168 -0.22 -2.04 24.61
C SER A 168 -1.31 -1.46 25.53
N GLY A 169 -1.77 -0.23 25.24
CA GLY A 169 -2.71 0.51 26.07
C GLY A 169 -2.06 1.17 27.29
N ASN A 170 -2.83 2.07 27.92
CA ASN A 170 -2.52 2.66 29.21
C ASN A 170 -3.55 2.17 30.22
N TYR A 171 -3.12 1.38 31.20
CA TYR A 171 -3.98 0.93 32.30
C TYR A 171 -4.04 2.04 33.34
N VAL A 172 -5.16 2.75 33.39
CA VAL A 172 -5.38 3.82 34.36
C VAL A 172 -6.38 3.31 35.38
N PHE A 173 -5.97 3.26 36.64
CA PHE A 173 -6.84 2.88 37.75
C PHE A 173 -7.49 4.16 38.31
N GLY A 174 -8.81 4.29 38.13
CA GLY A 174 -9.60 5.44 38.58
C GLY A 174 -10.65 5.89 37.56
N ASN A 175 -11.68 6.61 38.01
CA ASN A 175 -12.76 7.08 37.15
C ASN A 175 -12.28 8.26 36.30
N ARG A 176 -12.28 8.11 34.96
CA ARG A 176 -12.02 9.23 34.04
C ARG A 176 -13.34 9.83 33.60
N ASP A 177 -13.73 10.95 34.21
CA ASP A 177 -14.68 11.86 33.59
C ASP A 177 -13.94 12.67 32.53
N GLY A 178 -14.07 12.25 31.27
CA GLY A 178 -13.47 12.95 30.14
C GLY A 178 -13.46 12.09 28.88
N LEU A 179 -14.48 12.25 28.04
CA LEU A 179 -14.43 11.79 26.65
C LEU A 179 -13.21 12.42 25.97
N LEU A 180 -12.44 11.61 25.25
CA LEU A 180 -11.36 12.07 24.37
C LEU A 180 -11.93 13.10 23.39
N ASN A 181 -11.60 14.38 23.58
CA ASN A 181 -11.98 15.45 22.67
C ASN A 181 -10.75 15.82 21.84
N LEU A 182 -10.85 15.62 20.53
CA LEU A 182 -9.78 15.88 19.57
C LEU A 182 -9.32 17.35 19.59
N TYR A 183 -10.27 18.29 19.71
CA TYR A 183 -9.98 19.72 19.72
C TYR A 183 -9.16 20.14 20.94
N ASN A 184 -9.47 19.61 22.12
CA ASN A 184 -8.70 19.87 23.34
C ASN A 184 -7.26 19.34 23.26
N MET A 185 -7.02 18.30 22.46
CA MET A 185 -5.66 17.80 22.21
C MET A 185 -4.87 18.74 21.28
N LEU A 186 -5.54 19.37 20.32
CA LEU A 186 -4.94 20.27 19.33
C LEU A 186 -4.53 21.62 19.91
N GLU A 187 -5.18 22.10 20.98
CA GLU A 187 -4.77 23.33 21.67
C GLU A 187 -3.34 23.27 22.24
N ARG A 188 -2.85 22.07 22.55
CA ARG A 188 -1.52 21.86 23.14
C ARG A 188 -0.43 21.56 22.12
N VAL A 189 -0.78 21.47 20.83
CA VAL A 189 0.15 21.15 19.75
C VAL A 189 0.39 22.43 18.95
N ASP A 190 1.60 23.00 19.13
CA ASP A 190 2.12 23.97 18.17
C ASP A 190 2.87 23.21 17.07
N PRO A 191 2.39 23.21 15.83
CA PRO A 191 2.98 22.45 14.74
C PRO A 191 4.41 22.89 14.35
N LEU A 192 4.91 24.04 14.85
CA LEU A 192 6.20 24.61 14.44
C LEU A 192 7.27 24.68 15.53
N VAL A 193 6.95 24.45 16.81
CA VAL A 193 7.89 24.70 17.93
C VAL A 193 9.09 23.73 17.99
N ASN A 194 8.97 22.50 17.47
CA ASN A 194 10.00 21.47 17.67
C ASN A 194 10.94 21.22 16.47
N ILE A 195 10.78 21.92 15.35
CA ILE A 195 11.57 21.64 14.13
C ILE A 195 12.83 22.52 14.06
N GLU A 196 12.80 23.74 14.62
CA GLU A 196 14.00 24.62 14.67
C GLU A 196 15.15 24.02 15.50
N THR A 197 14.85 23.12 16.44
CA THR A 197 15.87 22.46 17.29
C THR A 197 16.62 21.32 16.60
N GLU A 198 16.11 20.73 15.51
CA GLU A 198 16.82 19.66 14.79
C GLU A 198 17.75 20.19 13.66
N GLU A 199 17.51 21.39 13.12
CA GLU A 199 18.43 22.01 12.13
C GLU A 199 19.68 22.66 12.75
N LEU A 200 19.68 22.91 14.08
CA LEU A 200 20.85 23.44 14.80
C LEU A 200 21.74 22.36 15.43
N ALA A 201 21.41 21.07 15.25
CA ALA A 201 22.15 19.93 15.81
C ALA A 201 22.70 18.95 14.74
N ALA A 202 22.79 19.38 13.48
CA ALA A 202 23.39 18.62 12.37
C ALA A 202 24.68 19.25 11.85
#